data_AF-A0A6B3G000-F1
#
_entry.id   AF-A0A6B3G000-F1
#
_cell.length_a   1.000
_cell.length_b   1.000
_cell.length_c   1.000
_cell.angle_alpha   90.00
_cell.angle_beta   90.00
_cell.angle_gamma   90.00
#
_symmetry.space_group_name_H-M   'P 1'
#
loop_
_entity.id
_entity.type
_entity.pdbx_description
1 polymer ?
#
loop_
_entity_poly.entity_id
_entity_poly.type
_entity_poly.pdbx_seq_one_letter_code
_entity_poly.pdbx_strand_id
1 'polypeptide(L)' 'PAVLAGPLGMLPATYVKCLLDWPEPSPGVADLLTGERWRLVTMDTGHWPMFSQPRELARILLDAAGTDG' A
#
# COMPACT_ATOMS: atom_id res chain seq x y z
N PRO A 1 -17.20 16.21 -3.06
CA PRO A 1 -16.46 14.93 -3.09
C PRO A 1 -15.13 15.14 -3.80
N ALA A 2 -14.06 14.48 -3.37
CA ALA A 2 -12.79 14.53 -4.10
C ALA A 2 -12.91 13.74 -5.40
N VAL A 3 -12.48 14.32 -6.51
CA VAL A 3 -12.46 13.68 -7.83
C VAL A 3 -11.01 13.67 -8.30
N LEU A 4 -10.53 12.52 -8.76
CA LEU A 4 -9.20 12.43 -9.34
C LEU A 4 -9.18 13.17 -10.69
N ALA A 5 -8.16 14.00 -10.90
CA ALA A 5 -7.96 14.70 -12.18
C ALA A 5 -7.53 13.77 -13.33
N GLY A 6 -7.24 12.49 -13.04
CA GLY A 6 -6.83 11.49 -14.01
C GLY A 6 -6.93 10.06 -13.45
N PRO A 7 -6.50 9.05 -14.22
CA PRO A 7 -6.57 7.65 -13.80
C PRO A 7 -5.73 7.36 -12.56
N LEU A 8 -6.26 6.55 -11.65
CA LEU A 8 -5.58 6.17 -10.40
C LEU A 8 -4.22 5.49 -10.64
N GLY A 9 -4.10 4.66 -11.69
CA GLY A 9 -2.85 3.98 -12.06
C GLY A 9 -1.73 4.90 -12.55
N MET A 10 -2.02 6.19 -12.79
CA MET A 10 -0.99 7.17 -13.11
C MET A 10 -0.31 7.77 -11.87
N LEU A 11 -0.88 7.58 -10.68
CA LEU A 11 -0.28 8.04 -9.44
C LEU A 11 0.78 7.03 -8.95
N PRO A 12 1.94 7.50 -8.47
CA PRO A 12 2.83 6.65 -7.69
C PRO A 12 2.13 6.26 -6.38
N ALA A 13 2.09 4.96 -6.08
CA ALA A 13 1.41 4.46 -4.90
C ALA A 13 2.14 3.26 -4.29
N THR A 14 2.11 3.18 -2.97
CA THR A 14 2.49 1.97 -2.22
C THR A 14 1.22 1.37 -1.63
N TYR A 15 0.89 0.14 -2.03
CA TYR A 15 -0.20 -0.64 -1.46
C TYR A 15 0.34 -1.54 -0.35
N VAL A 16 -0.10 -1.30 0.88
CA VAL A 16 0.28 -2.10 2.05
C VAL A 16 -0.77 -3.17 2.32
N LYS A 17 -0.37 -4.44 2.27
CA LYS A 17 -1.24 -5.60 2.42
C LYS A 17 -0.94 -6.37 3.70
N CYS A 18 -1.94 -6.46 4.58
CA CYS A 18 -1.88 -7.23 5.81
C CYS A 18 -2.30 -8.68 5.53
N LEU A 19 -1.38 -9.64 5.67
CA LEU A 19 -1.57 -11.03 5.24
C LEU A 19 -2.49 -11.83 6.15
N LEU A 20 -2.61 -11.48 7.43
CA LEU A 20 -3.48 -12.19 8.38
C LEU A 20 -4.94 -11.70 8.34
N ASP A 21 -5.22 -10.63 7.61
CA ASP A 21 -6.59 -10.16 7.33
C ASP A 21 -7.18 -10.94 6.15
N TRP A 22 -6.46 -10.91 5.02
CA TRP A 22 -6.71 -11.70 3.81
C TRP A 22 -5.45 -11.63 2.94
N PRO A 23 -4.97 -12.71 2.31
CA PRO A 23 -3.68 -12.69 1.62
C PRO A 23 -3.69 -11.93 0.28
N GLU A 24 -4.77 -11.99 -0.50
CA GLU A 24 -4.80 -11.43 -1.86
C GLU A 24 -5.23 -9.96 -1.91
N PRO A 25 -4.63 -9.13 -2.78
CA PRO A 25 -5.20 -7.83 -3.15
C PRO A 25 -6.59 -7.99 -3.77
N SER A 26 -7.42 -6.95 -3.69
CA SER A 26 -8.67 -6.94 -4.47
C SER A 26 -8.36 -6.93 -5.97
N PRO A 27 -9.27 -7.41 -6.85
CA PRO A 27 -9.00 -7.47 -8.29
C PRO A 27 -8.54 -6.14 -8.90
N GLY A 28 -9.17 -5.03 -8.53
CA GLY A 28 -8.77 -3.72 -9.03
C GLY A 28 -7.37 -3.27 -8.57
N VAL A 29 -6.94 -3.66 -7.37
CA VAL A 29 -5.56 -3.42 -6.91
C VAL A 29 -4.58 -4.36 -7.61
N ALA A 30 -4.96 -5.63 -7.82
CA ALA A 30 -4.14 -6.58 -8.58
C ALA A 30 -3.87 -6.07 -10.00
N ASP A 31 -4.89 -5.53 -10.68
CA ASP A 31 -4.73 -4.90 -12.00
C ASP A 31 -3.77 -3.71 -11.95
N LEU A 32 -3.89 -2.83 -10.95
CA LEU A 32 -3.00 -1.67 -10.79
C LEU A 32 -1.54 -2.09 -10.52
N LEU A 33 -1.33 -3.17 -9.77
CA LEU A 33 -0.01 -3.74 -9.47
C LEU A 33 0.68 -4.37 -10.69
N THR A 34 -0.02 -4.57 -11.81
CA THR A 34 0.62 -4.97 -13.07
C THR A 34 1.41 -3.83 -13.74
N GLY A 35 1.15 -2.58 -13.35
CA GLY A 35 1.86 -1.40 -13.84
C GLY A 35 3.12 -1.05 -13.04
N GLU A 36 3.92 -0.12 -13.57
CA GLU A 36 5.24 0.24 -12.99
C GLU A 36 5.17 1.21 -11.80
N ARG A 37 4.04 1.89 -11.59
CA ARG A 37 3.92 2.99 -10.61
C ARG A 37 3.43 2.54 -9.24
N TRP A 38 2.94 1.30 -9.15
CA TRP A 38 2.35 0.75 -7.94
C TRP A 38 3.28 -0.30 -7.36
N ARG A 39 3.61 -0.15 -6.08
CA ARG A 39 4.43 -1.11 -5.33
C ARG A 39 3.56 -1.85 -4.32
N LEU A 40 3.70 -3.16 -4.26
CA LEU A 40 3.13 -3.99 -3.19
C LEU A 40 4.14 -4.11 -2.04
N VAL A 41 3.69 -3.82 -0.82
CA VAL A 41 4.40 -4.16 0.41
C VAL A 41 3.48 -5.02 1.26
N THR A 42 3.97 -6.17 1.72
CA THR A 42 3.20 -7.09 2.56
C THR A 42 3.67 -7.01 4.00
N MET A 43 2.74 -7.12 4.94
CA MET A 43 2.99 -7.18 6.38
C MET A 43 2.35 -8.44 6.96
N ASP A 44 3.06 -9.14 7.84
CA ASP A 44 2.55 -10.32 8.54
C ASP A 44 1.75 -9.91 9.79
N THR A 45 0.62 -9.23 9.55
CA THR A 45 -0.28 -8.76 10.60
C THR A 45 -1.74 -8.73 10.12
N GLY A 46 -2.68 -8.51 11.05
CA GLY A 46 -4.11 -8.36 10.78
C GLY A 46 -4.49 -6.96 10.27
N HIS A 47 -5.79 -6.70 10.11
CA HIS A 47 -6.33 -5.50 9.45
C HIS A 47 -5.87 -4.15 10.02
N TRP A 48 -5.33 -4.17 11.25
CA TRP A 48 -4.95 -2.98 12.00
C TRP A 48 -3.43 -2.91 12.24
N PRO A 49 -2.61 -2.71 11.19
CA PRO A 49 -1.15 -2.68 11.29
C PRO A 49 -0.66 -1.55 12.18
N MET A 50 -1.39 -0.42 12.26
CA MET A 50 -1.05 0.70 13.13
C MET A 50 -1.20 0.39 14.63
N PHE A 51 -1.93 -0.66 15.00
CA PHE A 51 -2.04 -1.12 16.40
C PHE A 51 -1.13 -2.32 16.67
N SER A 52 -1.11 -3.28 15.75
CA SER A 52 -0.39 -4.54 15.91
C SER A 52 1.12 -4.42 15.64
N GLN A 53 1.53 -3.63 14.65
CA GLN A 53 2.93 -3.42 14.26
C GLN A 53 3.22 -1.95 13.88
N PRO A 54 2.97 -0.99 14.78
CA PRO A 54 3.06 0.45 14.47
C PRO A 54 4.43 0.89 13.95
N ARG A 55 5.52 0.30 14.49
CA ARG A 55 6.89 0.67 14.11
C ARG A 55 7.23 0.24 12.69
N GLU A 56 6.78 -0.93 12.28
CA GLU A 56 7.04 -1.44 10.94
C GLU A 56 6.23 -0.66 9.89
N LEU A 57 4.94 -0.43 10.18
CA LEU A 57 4.11 0.42 9.33
C LEU A 57 4.71 1.83 9.16
N ALA A 58 5.19 2.45 10.26
CA ALA A 58 5.80 3.77 10.19
C ALA A 58 7.03 3.80 9.26
N ARG A 59 7.89 2.78 9.30
CA ARG A 59 9.04 2.68 8.38
C ARG A 59 8.60 2.55 6.93
N ILE A 60 7.61 1.72 6.65
CA ILE A 60 7.07 1.56 5.28
C ILE A 60 6.52 2.89 4.75
N LEU A 61 5.84 3.66 5.59
CA LEU A 61 5.31 4.98 5.22
C LEU A 61 6.42 6.02 5.00
N LEU A 62 7.47 6.02 5.83
CA LEU A 62 8.62 6.92 5.67
C LEU A 62 9.44 6.60 4.41
N ASP A 63 9.64 5.32 4.10
CA ASP A 63 10.25 4.84 2.86
C ASP A 63 9.42 5.27 1.65
N ALA A 64 8.10 5.04 1.68
CA ALA A 64 7.20 5.41 0.59
C ALA A 64 7.11 6.93 0.35
N ALA A 65 7.30 7.74 1.39
CA ALA A 65 7.34 9.19 1.29
C ALA A 65 8.70 9.74 0.80
N GLY A 66 9.71 8.89 0.63
CA GLY A 66 11.06 9.31 0.24
C GLY A 66 11.79 10.09 1.34
N THR A 67 11.37 9.92 2.60
CA THR A 67 11.94 10.61 3.76
C THR A 67 13.14 9.90 4.39
N ASP A 68 13.39 8.65 4.02
CA ASP A 68 14.59 7.91 4.40
C ASP A 68 15.52 7.79 3.17
N GLY A 69 16.41 8.76 3.01
CA GLY A 69 17.51 8.80 2.03
C GLY A 69 18.81 9.22 2.69
#